data_AF-A0A8J8KCA5-F1
#
_entry.id   AF-A0A8J8KCA5-F1
#
_cell.length_a   1.000
_cell.length_b   1.000
_cell.length_c   1.000
_cell.angle_alpha   90.00
_cell.angle_beta   90.00
_cell.angle_gamma   90.00
#
_symmetry.space_group_name_H-M   'P 1'
#
loop_
_entity.id
_entity.type
_entity.pdbx_description
1 polymer ?
#
loop_
_entity_poly.entity_id
_entity_poly.type
_entity_poly.pdbx_seq_one_letter_code
_entity_poly.pdbx_strand_id
1 'polypeptide(L)'
;MSEDTVDDLMEATYRALCKHGYAELTMQDIAAESDKSKGTLHYHFDGKGDLLESFLGFLLDRFEERLETLAGETPVERLHALFDELLTEGDDDAAEEFRTAILEIKSQSPYNEAYRERLTEFDRTMHDRIASFVEAGVEAGQFREDVDPDETAEFLVTVFHGAQTRAAAVDQSLEQTRRYVHEYIEGLRADDSSLDDDDASSTDGTADASSAAETDATTADGSEDAGDEETEGD
;
A
#
# COMPACT_ATOMS: atom_id res chain seq x y z
N MET A 1 5.49 -27.64 -15.36
CA MET A 1 6.47 -26.64 -14.89
C MET A 1 6.00 -26.20 -13.52
N SER A 2 6.89 -25.92 -12.57
CA SER A 2 6.49 -25.39 -11.27
C SER A 2 6.05 -23.93 -11.41
N GLU A 3 5.20 -23.45 -10.51
CA GLU A 3 4.84 -22.03 -10.35
C GLU A 3 6.08 -21.13 -10.37
N ASP A 4 7.17 -21.55 -9.72
CA ASP A 4 8.45 -20.82 -9.70
C ASP A 4 8.97 -20.44 -11.10
N THR A 5 8.72 -21.25 -12.13
CA THR A 5 9.21 -20.94 -13.48
C THR A 5 8.42 -19.84 -14.16
N VAL A 6 7.14 -19.69 -13.83
CA VAL A 6 6.31 -18.59 -14.34
C VAL A 6 6.65 -17.32 -13.60
N ASP A 7 6.82 -17.38 -12.28
CA ASP A 7 7.20 -16.23 -11.45
C ASP A 7 8.55 -15.64 -11.88
N ASP A 8 9.57 -16.50 -12.09
CA ASP A 8 10.87 -16.09 -12.64
C ASP A 8 10.73 -15.30 -13.96
N LEU A 9 9.77 -15.69 -14.81
CA LEU A 9 9.49 -15.03 -16.08
C LEU A 9 8.74 -13.71 -15.89
N MET A 10 7.84 -13.63 -14.92
CA MET A 10 7.13 -12.39 -14.60
C MET A 10 8.08 -11.34 -14.00
N GLU A 11 9.01 -11.75 -13.14
CA GLU A 11 10.06 -10.87 -12.64
C GLU A 11 11.02 -10.41 -13.75
N ALA A 12 11.39 -11.29 -14.67
CA ALA A 12 12.18 -10.92 -15.86
C ALA A 12 11.42 -9.92 -16.74
N THR A 13 10.10 -10.08 -16.85
CA THR A 13 9.23 -9.16 -17.59
C THR A 13 9.19 -7.78 -16.94
N TYR A 14 9.08 -7.72 -15.61
CA TYR A 14 9.19 -6.47 -14.86
C TYR A 14 10.51 -5.75 -15.17
N ARG A 15 11.65 -6.45 -15.02
CA ARG A 15 12.99 -5.88 -15.29
C ARG A 15 13.13 -5.39 -16.74
N ALA A 16 12.63 -6.17 -17.70
CA ALA A 16 12.69 -5.81 -19.10
C ALA A 16 11.82 -4.57 -19.41
N LEU A 17 10.65 -4.44 -18.79
CA LEU A 17 9.79 -3.26 -18.90
C LEU A 17 10.47 -2.00 -18.34
N CYS A 18 11.11 -2.09 -17.17
CA CYS A 18 11.84 -0.95 -16.59
C CYS A 18 13.02 -0.49 -17.46
N LYS A 19 13.58 -1.38 -18.29
CA LYS A 19 14.77 -1.09 -19.10
C LYS A 19 14.46 -0.65 -20.53
N HIS A 20 13.36 -1.15 -21.10
CA HIS A 20 13.03 -1.00 -22.51
C HIS A 20 11.70 -0.26 -22.75
N GLY A 21 10.92 0.02 -21.70
CA GLY A 21 9.56 0.53 -21.81
C GLY A 21 8.62 -0.49 -22.47
N TYR A 22 7.34 -0.15 -22.64
CA TYR A 22 6.42 -1.03 -23.36
C TYR A 22 6.69 -1.00 -24.86
N ALA A 23 6.94 0.15 -25.47
CA ALA A 23 6.98 0.29 -26.92
C ALA A 23 8.07 -0.59 -27.58
N GLU A 24 9.30 -0.59 -27.05
CA GLU A 24 10.43 -1.30 -27.64
C GLU A 24 10.59 -2.74 -27.12
N LEU A 25 9.83 -3.14 -26.08
CA LEU A 25 9.93 -4.48 -25.49
C LEU A 25 9.70 -5.59 -26.52
N THR A 26 10.62 -6.54 -26.57
CA THR A 26 10.49 -7.78 -27.35
C THR A 26 10.56 -9.02 -26.46
N MET A 27 10.08 -10.16 -27.00
CA MET A 27 10.27 -11.48 -26.37
C MET A 27 11.75 -11.81 -26.15
N GLN A 28 12.66 -11.21 -26.92
CA GLN A 28 14.10 -11.45 -26.78
C GLN A 28 14.68 -10.73 -25.57
N ASP A 29 14.18 -9.51 -25.29
CA ASP A 29 14.63 -8.72 -24.15
C ASP A 29 14.21 -9.37 -22.84
N ILE A 30 12.97 -9.87 -22.77
CA ILE A 30 12.46 -10.60 -21.61
C ILE A 30 13.28 -11.89 -21.37
N ALA A 31 13.57 -12.63 -22.44
CA ALA A 31 14.41 -13.83 -22.33
C ALA A 31 15.86 -13.51 -21.91
N ALA A 32 16.36 -12.30 -22.19
CA ALA A 32 17.69 -11.87 -21.76
C ALA A 32 17.74 -11.48 -20.28
N GLU A 33 16.61 -11.08 -19.70
CA GLU A 33 16.45 -10.78 -18.27
C GLU A 33 16.05 -12.03 -17.43
N SER A 34 16.01 -13.21 -18.06
CA SER A 34 15.66 -14.48 -17.44
C SER A 34 16.78 -15.52 -17.59
N ASP A 35 16.94 -16.37 -16.57
CA ASP A 35 17.82 -17.55 -16.65
C ASP A 35 17.23 -18.68 -17.52
N LYS A 36 15.99 -18.51 -18.02
CA LYS A 36 15.30 -19.50 -18.85
C LYS A 36 15.66 -19.32 -20.33
N SER A 37 15.60 -20.43 -21.07
CA SER A 37 15.86 -20.39 -22.52
C SER A 37 14.75 -19.68 -23.29
N LYS A 38 15.08 -19.05 -24.43
CA LYS A 38 14.07 -18.55 -25.39
C LYS A 38 13.02 -19.61 -25.78
N GLY A 39 13.43 -20.89 -25.85
CA GLY A 39 12.52 -21.99 -26.14
C GLY A 39 11.47 -22.20 -25.06
N THR A 40 11.80 -21.91 -23.81
CA THR A 40 10.86 -21.94 -22.67
C THR A 40 9.84 -20.82 -22.80
N LEU A 41 10.27 -19.61 -23.12
CA LEU A 41 9.37 -18.45 -23.28
C LEU A 41 8.33 -18.70 -24.39
N HIS A 42 8.77 -19.17 -25.56
CA HIS A 42 7.89 -19.49 -26.69
C HIS A 42 7.03 -20.74 -26.50
N TYR A 43 7.35 -21.59 -25.51
CA TYR A 43 6.51 -22.73 -25.16
C TYR A 43 5.32 -22.30 -24.30
N HIS A 44 5.51 -21.27 -23.45
CA HIS A 44 4.49 -20.78 -22.52
C HIS A 44 3.64 -19.66 -23.10
N PHE A 45 4.22 -18.83 -23.96
CA PHE A 45 3.56 -17.63 -24.45
C PHE A 45 3.60 -17.55 -25.97
N ASP A 46 2.44 -17.30 -26.56
CA ASP A 46 2.28 -17.16 -28.02
C ASP A 46 2.95 -15.88 -28.55
N GLY A 47 3.18 -14.90 -27.67
CA GLY A 47 3.93 -13.68 -27.97
C GLY A 47 3.88 -12.66 -26.83
N LYS A 48 4.33 -11.44 -27.13
CA LYS A 48 4.37 -10.32 -26.18
C LYS A 48 2.99 -10.02 -25.58
N GLY A 49 1.94 -10.12 -26.40
CA GLY A 49 0.56 -9.84 -25.99
C GLY A 49 0.14 -10.72 -24.82
N ASP A 50 0.18 -12.03 -25.06
CA ASP A 50 -0.15 -13.11 -24.13
C ASP A 50 0.73 -13.11 -22.87
N LEU A 51 2.04 -12.90 -23.04
CA LEU A 51 2.96 -12.77 -21.91
C LEU A 51 2.60 -11.58 -21.01
N LEU A 52 2.32 -10.42 -21.58
CA LEU A 52 1.95 -9.23 -20.81
C LEU A 52 0.55 -9.34 -20.19
N GLU A 53 -0.35 -10.12 -20.77
CA GLU A 53 -1.62 -10.46 -20.11
C GLU A 53 -1.37 -11.28 -18.84
N SER A 54 -0.54 -12.32 -18.93
CA SER A 54 -0.12 -13.11 -17.78
C SER A 54 0.60 -12.24 -16.74
N PHE A 55 1.39 -11.27 -17.18
CA PHE A 55 2.07 -10.32 -16.30
C PHE A 55 1.09 -9.41 -15.56
N LEU A 56 0.03 -8.92 -16.21
CA LEU A 56 -1.03 -8.17 -15.52
C LEU A 56 -1.74 -9.02 -14.45
N GLY A 57 -1.96 -10.31 -14.72
CA GLY A 57 -2.44 -11.26 -13.71
C GLY A 57 -1.50 -11.39 -12.53
N PHE A 58 -0.21 -11.63 -12.79
CA PHE A 58 0.81 -11.69 -11.74
C PHE A 58 0.87 -10.41 -10.88
N LEU A 59 0.71 -9.23 -11.48
CA LEU A 59 0.67 -7.97 -10.73
C LEU A 59 -0.57 -7.86 -9.84
N LEU A 60 -1.71 -8.39 -10.29
CA LEU A 60 -2.93 -8.46 -9.47
C LEU A 60 -2.74 -9.42 -8.30
N ASP A 61 -2.26 -10.64 -8.55
CA ASP A 61 -2.02 -11.64 -7.50
C ASP A 61 -1.08 -11.06 -6.42
N ARG A 62 0.03 -10.45 -6.84
CA ARG A 62 0.98 -9.80 -5.92
C ARG A 62 0.38 -8.60 -5.18
N PHE A 63 -0.55 -7.89 -5.81
CA PHE A 63 -1.27 -6.81 -5.15
C PHE A 63 -2.19 -7.38 -4.05
N GLU A 64 -2.95 -8.44 -4.33
CA GLU A 64 -3.80 -9.11 -3.35
C GLU A 64 -3.00 -9.69 -2.17
N GLU A 65 -1.85 -10.33 -2.44
CA GLU A 65 -0.94 -10.81 -1.38
C GLU A 65 -0.46 -9.67 -0.47
N ARG A 66 -0.10 -8.52 -1.05
CA ARG A 66 0.32 -7.36 -0.25
C ARG A 66 -0.84 -6.81 0.59
N LEU A 67 -2.05 -6.77 0.04
CA LEU A 67 -3.25 -6.36 0.78
C LEU A 67 -3.47 -7.21 2.05
N GLU A 68 -3.16 -8.49 2.03
CA GLU A 68 -3.26 -9.38 3.20
C GLU A 68 -2.26 -9.03 4.31
N THR A 69 -1.13 -8.42 3.94
CA THR A 69 -0.03 -8.08 4.84
C THR A 69 0.01 -6.61 5.26
N LEU A 70 -1.01 -5.82 4.89
CA LEU A 70 -1.10 -4.40 5.26
C LEU A 70 -1.00 -4.19 6.77
N ALA A 71 -0.16 -3.24 7.16
CA ALA A 71 -0.03 -2.80 8.54
C ALA A 71 -1.30 -2.07 9.02
N GLY A 72 -1.49 -2.03 10.34
CA GLY A 72 -2.61 -1.33 10.98
C GLY A 72 -3.54 -2.26 11.76
N GLU A 73 -3.94 -1.80 12.93
CA GLU A 73 -4.83 -2.52 13.85
C GLU A 73 -6.29 -2.13 13.62
N THR A 74 -6.51 -0.92 13.08
CA THR A 74 -7.83 -0.37 12.78
C THR A 74 -8.11 -0.27 11.27
N PRO A 75 -9.39 -0.26 10.85
CA PRO A 75 -9.75 -0.02 9.45
C PRO A 75 -9.14 1.27 8.86
N VAL A 76 -9.11 2.36 9.63
CA VAL A 76 -8.54 3.63 9.17
C VAL A 76 -7.03 3.55 8.98
N GLU A 77 -6.30 2.92 9.92
CA GLU A 77 -4.86 2.71 9.77
C GLU A 77 -4.54 1.85 8.55
N ARG A 78 -5.33 0.80 8.29
CA ARG A 78 -5.15 -0.05 7.10
C ARG A 78 -5.44 0.70 5.81
N LEU A 79 -6.42 1.59 5.80
CA LEU A 79 -6.69 2.45 4.65
C LEU A 79 -5.53 3.41 4.39
N HIS A 80 -4.95 4.00 5.44
CA HIS A 80 -3.74 4.81 5.31
C HIS A 80 -2.55 4.00 4.82
N ALA A 81 -2.30 2.80 5.38
CA ALA A 81 -1.23 1.92 4.97
C ALA A 81 -1.35 1.50 3.50
N LEU A 82 -2.57 1.27 3.02
CA LEU A 82 -2.83 1.02 1.60
C LEU A 82 -2.37 2.19 0.72
N PHE A 83 -2.73 3.42 1.07
CA PHE A 83 -2.31 4.59 0.29
C PHE A 83 -0.83 4.94 0.47
N ASP A 84 -0.21 4.58 1.59
CA ASP A 84 1.24 4.61 1.73
C ASP A 84 1.89 3.69 0.71
N GLU A 85 1.43 2.45 0.59
CA GLU A 85 1.99 1.50 -0.37
C GLU A 85 1.78 1.95 -1.83
N LEU A 86 0.59 2.47 -2.14
CA LEU A 86 0.20 2.83 -3.51
C LEU A 86 0.82 4.15 -4.01
N LEU A 87 1.09 5.11 -3.12
CA LEU A 87 1.49 6.46 -3.48
C LEU A 87 2.86 6.87 -2.94
N THR A 88 3.61 5.94 -2.32
CA THR A 88 5.03 6.16 -2.04
C THR A 88 5.82 6.10 -3.34
N GLU A 89 6.64 7.13 -3.56
CA GLU A 89 7.56 7.15 -4.69
C GLU A 89 8.67 6.12 -4.45
N GLY A 90 9.03 5.37 -5.50
CA GLY A 90 10.27 4.60 -5.45
C GLY A 90 11.46 5.57 -5.56
N ASP A 91 12.51 5.32 -4.78
CA ASP A 91 13.70 6.18 -4.75
C ASP A 91 14.60 6.06 -6.01
N ASP A 92 14.21 5.24 -6.98
CA ASP A 92 15.04 4.85 -8.13
C ASP A 92 14.30 4.98 -9.48
N ASP A 93 15.06 5.30 -10.53
CA ASP A 93 14.61 5.44 -11.93
C ASP A 93 13.74 4.26 -12.40
N ALA A 94 14.00 3.05 -11.91
CA ALA A 94 13.26 1.84 -12.29
C ALA A 94 11.76 1.92 -11.93
N ALA A 95 11.39 2.60 -10.84
CA ALA A 95 9.99 2.79 -10.47
C ALA A 95 9.27 3.79 -11.38
N GLU A 96 10.00 4.79 -11.90
CA GLU A 96 9.48 5.76 -12.86
C GLU A 96 9.26 5.11 -14.24
N GLU A 97 10.26 4.39 -14.72
CA GLU A 97 10.20 3.64 -15.98
C GLU A 97 9.07 2.59 -15.95
N PHE A 98 8.91 1.89 -14.83
CA PHE A 98 7.81 0.93 -14.68
C PHE A 98 6.43 1.60 -14.73
N ARG A 99 6.26 2.75 -14.06
CA ARG A 99 4.99 3.51 -14.11
C ARG A 99 4.67 3.94 -15.55
N THR A 100 5.66 4.41 -16.29
CA THR A 100 5.53 4.75 -17.71
C THR A 100 5.09 3.54 -18.53
N ALA A 101 5.76 2.40 -18.36
CA ALA A 101 5.44 1.16 -19.08
C ALA A 101 4.01 0.67 -18.77
N ILE A 102 3.54 0.79 -17.51
CA ILE A 102 2.16 0.45 -17.14
C ILE A 102 1.15 1.40 -17.79
N LEU A 103 1.44 2.71 -17.85
CA LEU A 103 0.58 3.66 -18.56
C LEU A 103 0.47 3.31 -20.06
N GLU A 104 1.59 2.94 -20.69
CA GLU A 104 1.60 2.49 -22.08
C GLU A 104 0.79 1.20 -22.27
N ILE A 105 0.91 0.21 -21.38
CA ILE A 105 0.09 -1.02 -21.41
C ILE A 105 -1.40 -0.69 -21.26
N LYS A 106 -1.77 0.16 -20.29
CA LYS A 106 -3.15 0.60 -20.06
C LYS A 106 -3.74 1.27 -21.30
N SER A 107 -2.94 2.04 -22.04
CA SER A 107 -3.37 2.70 -23.29
C SER A 107 -3.80 1.73 -24.40
N GLN A 108 -3.40 0.45 -24.31
CA GLN A 108 -3.77 -0.59 -25.28
C GLN A 108 -5.11 -1.27 -24.94
N SER A 109 -5.61 -1.12 -23.72
CA SER A 109 -6.88 -1.74 -23.28
C SER A 109 -8.11 -1.43 -24.15
N PRO A 110 -8.25 -0.26 -24.84
CA PRO A 110 -9.35 -0.04 -25.78
C PRO A 110 -9.32 -1.01 -26.99
N TYR A 111 -8.15 -1.59 -27.29
CA TYR A 111 -7.90 -2.42 -28.47
C TYR A 111 -7.59 -3.88 -28.15
N ASN A 112 -7.36 -4.20 -26.87
CA ASN A 112 -7.07 -5.54 -26.38
C ASN A 112 -8.05 -5.91 -25.25
N GLU A 113 -8.97 -6.84 -25.55
CA GLU A 113 -10.02 -7.28 -24.61
C GLU A 113 -9.45 -7.96 -23.38
N ALA A 114 -8.44 -8.82 -23.54
CA ALA A 114 -7.82 -9.51 -22.42
C ALA A 114 -7.13 -8.54 -21.45
N TYR A 115 -6.47 -7.49 -21.97
CA TYR A 115 -5.90 -6.44 -21.11
C TYR A 115 -7.00 -5.66 -20.39
N ARG A 116 -8.10 -5.36 -21.08
CA ARG A 116 -9.24 -4.68 -20.46
C ARG A 116 -9.81 -5.52 -19.31
N GLU A 117 -9.98 -6.82 -19.51
CA GLU A 117 -10.49 -7.73 -18.48
C GLU A 117 -9.60 -7.71 -17.24
N ARG A 118 -8.28 -7.91 -17.39
CA ARG A 118 -7.32 -7.87 -16.27
C ARG A 118 -7.28 -6.53 -15.55
N LEU A 119 -7.32 -5.43 -16.30
CA LEU A 119 -7.33 -4.09 -15.69
C LEU A 119 -8.66 -3.79 -14.99
N THR A 120 -9.78 -4.29 -15.50
CA THR A 120 -11.10 -4.17 -14.85
C THR A 120 -11.14 -4.98 -13.56
N GLU A 121 -10.54 -6.16 -13.55
CA GLU A 121 -10.40 -6.98 -12.35
C GLU A 121 -9.58 -6.27 -11.28
N PHE A 122 -8.41 -5.73 -11.65
CA PHE A 122 -7.59 -4.93 -10.73
C PHE A 122 -8.33 -3.71 -10.17
N ASP A 123 -9.03 -2.97 -11.03
CA ASP A 123 -9.82 -1.79 -10.64
C ASP A 123 -10.92 -2.15 -9.62
N ARG A 124 -11.62 -3.26 -9.88
CA ARG A 124 -12.64 -3.79 -8.97
C ARG A 124 -12.06 -4.25 -7.64
N THR A 125 -10.98 -5.03 -7.64
CA THR A 125 -10.33 -5.50 -6.41
C THR A 125 -9.87 -4.32 -5.54
N MET A 126 -9.30 -3.28 -6.16
CA MET A 126 -8.94 -2.03 -5.50
C MET A 126 -10.15 -1.34 -4.87
N HIS A 127 -11.22 -1.14 -5.64
CA HIS A 127 -12.46 -0.52 -5.17
C HIS A 127 -13.05 -1.28 -3.99
N ASP A 128 -13.27 -2.59 -4.14
CA ASP A 128 -13.89 -3.45 -3.14
C ASP A 128 -13.06 -3.47 -1.84
N ARG A 129 -11.73 -3.44 -1.95
CA ARG A 129 -10.85 -3.36 -0.77
C ARG A 129 -11.00 -2.03 -0.04
N ILE A 130 -10.98 -0.91 -0.75
CA ILE A 130 -11.12 0.41 -0.14
C ILE A 130 -12.50 0.55 0.50
N ALA A 131 -13.57 0.18 -0.20
CA ALA A 131 -14.93 0.20 0.31
C ALA A 131 -15.04 -0.61 1.61
N SER A 132 -14.44 -1.81 1.66
CA SER A 132 -14.46 -2.64 2.87
C SER A 132 -13.78 -2.00 4.09
N PHE A 133 -12.70 -1.23 3.89
CA PHE A 133 -12.06 -0.49 4.98
C PHE A 133 -12.88 0.69 5.44
N VAL A 134 -13.55 1.39 4.52
CA VAL A 134 -14.43 2.51 4.85
C VAL A 134 -15.67 2.01 5.59
N GLU A 135 -16.33 0.95 5.10
CA GLU A 135 -17.49 0.32 5.75
C GLU A 135 -17.14 -0.14 7.16
N ALA A 136 -16.05 -0.89 7.34
CA ALA A 136 -15.59 -1.31 8.66
C ALA A 136 -15.23 -0.12 9.58
N GLY A 137 -14.71 0.97 9.01
CA GLY A 137 -14.43 2.20 9.75
C GLY A 137 -15.70 2.92 10.23
N VAL A 138 -16.75 2.94 9.41
CA VAL A 138 -18.07 3.47 9.79
C VAL A 138 -18.71 2.59 10.86
N GLU A 139 -18.72 1.26 10.68
CA GLU A 139 -19.27 0.31 11.65
C GLU A 139 -18.56 0.38 13.01
N ALA A 140 -17.25 0.64 13.01
CA ALA A 140 -16.45 0.80 14.22
C ALA A 140 -16.54 2.22 14.84
N GLY A 141 -17.31 3.13 14.25
CA GLY A 141 -17.44 4.52 14.70
C GLY A 141 -16.16 5.36 14.51
N GLN A 142 -15.24 4.93 13.65
CA GLN A 142 -13.99 5.65 13.34
C GLN A 142 -14.20 6.70 12.25
N PHE A 143 -15.14 6.45 11.33
CA PHE A 143 -15.65 7.41 10.36
C PHE A 143 -17.08 7.82 10.71
N ARG A 144 -17.52 8.99 10.24
CA ARG A 144 -18.90 9.45 10.44
C ARG A 144 -19.92 8.50 9.80
N GLU A 145 -21.10 8.41 10.41
CA GLU A 145 -22.19 7.54 9.94
C GLU A 145 -22.75 7.93 8.57
N ASP A 146 -22.51 9.16 8.10
CA ASP A 146 -22.97 9.66 6.81
C ASP A 146 -21.98 9.42 5.65
N VAL A 147 -20.83 8.81 5.93
CA VAL A 147 -19.84 8.43 4.91
C VAL A 147 -20.34 7.21 4.14
N ASP A 148 -20.54 7.38 2.83
CA ASP A 148 -20.86 6.28 1.92
C ASP A 148 -19.57 5.54 1.49
N PRO A 149 -19.42 4.23 1.79
CA PRO A 149 -18.23 3.48 1.46
C PRO A 149 -17.95 3.36 -0.03
N ASP A 150 -18.98 3.18 -0.86
CA ASP A 150 -18.86 3.02 -2.30
C ASP A 150 -18.46 4.35 -2.96
N GLU A 151 -19.11 5.47 -2.60
CA GLU A 151 -18.74 6.79 -3.14
C GLU A 151 -17.32 7.20 -2.73
N THR A 152 -16.93 6.86 -1.49
CA THR A 152 -15.58 7.14 -0.97
C THR A 152 -14.53 6.31 -1.72
N ALA A 153 -14.81 5.02 -1.96
CA ALA A 153 -13.92 4.15 -2.71
C ALA A 153 -13.74 4.60 -4.16
N GLU A 154 -14.84 4.92 -4.86
CA GLU A 154 -14.81 5.43 -6.23
C GLU A 154 -13.96 6.70 -6.34
N PHE A 155 -14.12 7.64 -5.41
CA PHE A 155 -13.34 8.87 -5.37
C PHE A 155 -11.84 8.57 -5.17
N LEU A 156 -11.50 7.73 -4.20
CA LEU A 156 -10.12 7.41 -3.86
C LEU A 156 -9.41 6.62 -4.99
N VAL A 157 -10.10 5.66 -5.63
CA VAL A 157 -9.61 4.95 -6.82
C VAL A 157 -9.37 5.92 -7.97
N THR A 158 -10.30 6.85 -8.21
CA THR A 158 -10.15 7.90 -9.24
C THR A 158 -8.93 8.78 -8.99
N VAL A 159 -8.74 9.23 -7.73
CA VAL A 159 -7.57 10.03 -7.33
C VAL A 159 -6.28 9.25 -7.56
N PHE A 160 -6.22 7.98 -7.17
CA PHE A 160 -5.07 7.11 -7.39
C PHE A 160 -4.71 6.97 -8.87
N HIS A 161 -5.65 6.61 -9.74
CA HIS A 161 -5.37 6.49 -11.18
C HIS A 161 -4.94 7.82 -11.80
N GLY A 162 -5.56 8.92 -11.38
CA GLY A 162 -5.19 10.26 -11.80
C GLY A 162 -3.76 10.62 -11.39
N ALA A 163 -3.37 10.28 -10.16
CA ALA A 163 -2.02 10.50 -9.64
C ALA A 163 -0.98 9.70 -10.41
N GLN A 164 -1.20 8.40 -10.62
CA GLN A 164 -0.31 7.53 -11.40
C GLN A 164 -0.13 8.06 -12.84
N THR A 165 -1.23 8.48 -13.48
CA THR A 165 -1.18 9.04 -14.84
C THR A 165 -0.39 10.34 -14.88
N ARG A 166 -0.61 11.26 -13.93
CA ARG A 166 0.10 12.55 -13.87
C ARG A 166 1.57 12.36 -13.54
N ALA A 167 1.90 11.41 -12.67
CA ALA A 167 3.28 11.09 -12.35
C ALA A 167 4.04 10.61 -13.59
N ALA A 168 3.46 9.70 -14.37
CA ALA A 168 4.08 9.21 -15.61
C ALA A 168 4.06 10.23 -16.77
N ALA A 169 3.04 11.09 -16.86
CA ALA A 169 2.86 11.96 -18.03
C ALA A 169 3.48 13.36 -17.89
N VAL A 170 3.60 13.87 -16.66
CA VAL A 170 4.05 15.25 -16.38
C VAL A 170 4.99 15.33 -15.18
N ASP A 171 5.63 14.21 -14.80
CA ASP A 171 6.59 14.09 -13.70
C ASP A 171 6.08 14.67 -12.38
N GLN A 172 4.79 14.49 -12.12
CA GLN A 172 4.18 14.97 -10.90
C GLN A 172 4.43 14.02 -9.73
N SER A 173 4.91 14.58 -8.62
CA SER A 173 5.09 13.84 -7.38
C SER A 173 3.80 13.17 -6.87
N LEU A 174 3.91 11.87 -6.56
CA LEU A 174 2.91 11.08 -5.85
C LEU A 174 2.85 11.45 -4.37
N GLU A 175 3.95 11.90 -3.74
CA GLU A 175 3.96 12.31 -2.34
C GLU A 175 2.92 13.41 -2.04
N GLN A 176 2.76 14.34 -2.97
CA GLN A 176 1.76 15.39 -2.84
C GLN A 176 0.33 14.83 -2.85
N THR A 177 0.05 13.86 -3.73
CA THR A 177 -1.25 13.18 -3.78
C THR A 177 -1.47 12.36 -2.52
N ARG A 178 -0.45 11.61 -2.08
CA ARG A 178 -0.47 10.84 -0.84
C ARG A 178 -0.92 11.72 0.31
N ARG A 179 -0.26 12.87 0.54
CA ARG A 179 -0.66 13.83 1.58
C ARG A 179 -2.12 14.25 1.48
N TYR A 180 -2.61 14.59 0.28
CA TYR A 180 -4.03 14.96 0.11
C TYR A 180 -4.99 13.81 0.42
N VAL A 181 -4.62 12.58 0.10
CA VAL A 181 -5.42 11.40 0.44
C VAL A 181 -5.45 11.19 1.95
N HIS A 182 -4.34 11.31 2.66
CA HIS A 182 -4.35 11.23 4.13
C HIS A 182 -5.21 12.35 4.75
N GLU A 183 -5.06 13.60 4.28
CA GLU A 183 -5.88 14.73 4.75
C GLU A 183 -7.37 14.49 4.50
N TYR A 184 -7.72 13.91 3.34
CA TYR A 184 -9.10 13.55 3.01
C TYR A 184 -9.64 12.46 3.94
N ILE A 185 -8.91 11.37 4.15
CA ILE A 185 -9.29 10.27 5.04
C ILE A 185 -9.48 10.78 6.48
N GLU A 186 -8.57 11.62 6.98
CA GLU A 186 -8.70 12.23 8.31
C GLU A 186 -9.91 13.18 8.38
N GLY A 187 -10.24 13.84 7.27
CA GLY A 187 -11.47 14.60 7.14
C GLY A 187 -12.76 13.77 7.21
N LEU A 188 -12.71 12.43 7.17
CA LEU A 188 -13.86 11.53 7.32
C LEU A 188 -14.10 11.07 8.76
N ARG A 189 -13.19 11.37 9.69
CA ARG A 189 -13.27 10.94 11.09
C ARG A 189 -14.58 11.38 11.75
N ALA A 190 -15.10 10.52 12.63
CA ALA A 190 -16.18 10.89 13.53
C ALA A 190 -15.76 12.05 14.45
N ASP A 191 -16.67 12.98 14.75
CA ASP A 191 -16.41 14.03 15.72
C ASP A 191 -16.28 13.43 17.12
N ASP A 192 -15.22 13.80 17.86
CA ASP A 192 -14.95 13.36 19.24
C ASP A 192 -16.02 13.84 20.26
N SER A 193 -17.09 14.50 19.81
CA SER A 193 -18.00 15.28 20.65
C SER A 193 -19.17 14.51 21.26
N SER A 194 -19.17 13.18 21.32
CA SER A 194 -20.30 12.42 21.88
C SER A 194 -19.97 11.55 23.09
N LEU A 195 -18.81 11.70 23.72
CA LEU A 195 -18.43 10.92 24.91
C LEU A 195 -18.33 11.70 26.22
N ASP A 196 -18.55 13.03 26.23
CA ASP A 196 -18.35 13.86 27.43
C ASP A 196 -19.62 14.43 28.11
N ASP A 197 -20.83 14.16 27.63
CA ASP A 197 -22.05 14.81 28.16
C ASP A 197 -22.93 13.98 29.13
N ASP A 198 -22.54 12.77 29.53
CA ASP A 198 -23.38 11.89 30.38
C ASP A 198 -22.90 11.62 31.82
N ASP A 199 -21.81 12.22 32.32
CA ASP A 199 -21.34 11.98 33.72
C ASP A 199 -21.39 13.18 34.67
N ALA A 200 -22.10 14.26 34.31
CA ALA A 200 -22.26 15.42 35.18
C ALA A 200 -23.66 15.54 35.81
N SER A 201 -24.28 14.44 36.27
CA SER A 201 -25.45 14.54 37.14
C SER A 201 -25.64 13.42 38.17
N SER A 202 -24.63 13.06 38.96
CA SER A 202 -24.89 12.53 40.32
C SER A 202 -23.65 12.39 41.18
N THR A 203 -23.27 13.44 41.92
CA THR A 203 -22.71 13.24 43.27
C THR A 203 -23.18 14.37 44.19
N ASP A 204 -24.34 14.16 44.82
CA ASP A 204 -24.70 14.84 46.06
C ASP A 204 -24.25 13.96 47.23
N GLY A 205 -23.48 14.57 48.13
CA GLY A 205 -23.36 14.26 49.55
C GLY A 205 -23.01 12.84 50.00
N THR A 206 -21.77 12.64 50.43
CA THR A 206 -21.52 12.25 51.85
C THR A 206 -20.05 12.46 52.23
N ALA A 207 -19.85 13.29 53.24
CA ALA A 207 -18.60 13.38 53.98
C ALA A 207 -18.51 12.21 54.97
N ASP A 208 -17.35 11.57 55.07
CA ASP A 208 -16.89 10.98 56.32
C ASP A 208 -15.35 10.99 56.35
N ALA A 209 -14.82 11.35 57.51
CA ALA A 209 -13.41 11.60 57.77
C ALA A 209 -12.86 10.48 58.65
N SER A 210 -11.71 9.87 58.32
CA SER A 210 -10.81 9.33 59.35
C SER A 210 -9.43 8.92 58.82
N SER A 211 -8.40 9.55 59.41
CA SER A 211 -7.18 8.93 59.98
C SER A 211 -6.25 8.10 59.08
N ALA A 212 -5.08 8.64 58.67
CA ALA A 212 -3.79 8.69 59.38
C ALA A 212 -2.95 7.39 59.33
N ALA A 213 -1.73 7.47 58.76
CA ALA A 213 -0.48 7.10 59.42
C ALA A 213 0.73 7.33 58.50
N GLU A 214 1.74 7.99 59.07
CA GLU A 214 3.10 8.26 58.58
C GLU A 214 3.98 7.01 58.45
N THR A 215 5.13 7.22 57.78
CA THR A 215 6.51 6.73 58.02
C THR A 215 7.13 6.11 56.75
N ASP A 216 8.10 6.75 56.09
CA ASP A 216 9.49 7.11 56.44
C ASP A 216 10.52 6.05 55.98
N ALA A 217 11.70 6.56 55.61
CA ALA A 217 12.96 5.96 55.20
C ALA A 217 13.17 5.70 53.69
N THR A 218 14.01 6.42 52.93
CA THR A 218 15.42 6.88 53.11
C THR A 218 16.46 5.88 52.57
N THR A 219 17.30 6.42 51.65
CA THR A 219 18.67 6.02 51.27
C THR A 219 18.90 4.70 50.53
N ALA A 220 19.91 4.56 49.66
CA ALA A 220 20.85 5.45 48.98
C ALA A 220 21.76 4.56 48.11
N ASP A 221 22.52 5.21 47.23
CA ASP A 221 23.92 4.89 46.89
C ASP A 221 24.17 3.59 46.12
N GLY A 222 24.62 3.69 44.87
CA GLY A 222 26.05 3.84 44.55
C GLY A 222 26.45 2.52 43.89
N SER A 223 27.32 2.40 42.90
CA SER A 223 28.41 3.19 42.35
C SER A 223 28.87 2.37 41.11
N GLU A 224 29.34 2.99 40.02
CA GLU A 224 30.75 2.97 39.56
C GLU A 224 31.34 1.54 39.44
N ASP A 225 32.06 1.13 38.41
CA ASP A 225 33.14 1.84 37.74
C ASP A 225 33.67 1.03 36.54
N ALA A 226 34.27 1.78 35.62
CA ALA A 226 35.34 1.53 34.64
C ALA A 226 35.77 0.14 34.16
N GLY A 227 36.27 0.16 32.91
CA GLY A 227 37.34 -0.76 32.51
C GLY A 227 37.66 -0.76 31.01
N ASP A 228 38.26 0.32 30.54
CA ASP A 228 39.05 0.44 29.31
C ASP A 228 40.11 -0.68 29.20
N GLU A 229 40.39 -1.21 28.00
CA GLU A 229 41.77 -1.29 27.47
C GLU A 229 41.82 -1.92 26.06
N GLU A 230 42.56 -1.22 25.21
CA GLU A 230 43.02 -1.58 23.88
C GLU A 230 43.88 -2.87 23.86
N THR A 231 43.96 -3.55 22.71
CA THR A 231 45.26 -4.00 22.16
C THR A 231 45.14 -4.42 20.70
N GLU A 232 46.09 -3.92 19.91
CA GLU A 232 46.41 -4.25 18.52
C GLU A 232 46.80 -5.73 18.31
N GLY A 233 46.73 -6.20 17.06
CA GLY A 233 47.48 -7.39 16.64
C GLY A 233 47.18 -7.91 15.23
N ASP A 234 47.99 -7.45 14.26
CA ASP A 234 48.40 -8.02 12.95
C ASP A 234 47.34 -8.33 11.87
#